data_AF-A0A8B7SV56-F1
#
_entry.id   AF-A0A8B7SV56-F1
#
_cell.length_a   1.000
_cell.length_b   1.000
_cell.length_c   1.000
_cell.angle_alpha   90.00
_cell.angle_beta   90.00
_cell.angle_gamma   90.00
#
_symmetry.space_group_name_H-M   'P 1'
#
loop_
_entity.id
_entity.type
_entity.pdbx_description
1 polymer ?
#
loop_
_entity_poly.entity_id
_entity_poly.type
_entity_poly.pdbx_seq_one_letter_code
_entity_poly.pdbx_strand_id
1 'polypeptide(L)'
;YALQPLDHEELELLQFQVSARDAGVPPLGSNVTLQVFVLDENDNAPVLLPPGAGGVDGAVSQLVSRSVGAGQVVAKVRAVDADSGYNAWLSYELQQSAGSARSPFRVGLYTGEISTTRTLDEVDALRQRLLVLVKDHGEPALVSTATVLLSLVDNGPAPKTPSRASAGAASVETALVDVNVYLIIAICAVSSLLVLMLLLYTALRCSAPPTQGVCGSGKPTLVCSSAVGSWSYSQQRRQRVCSAEGPPKADLMAFSPSLPQGPSSSDNNCIA
;
A
#
# COMPACT_ATOMS: atom_id res chain seq x y z
N TYR A 1 5.00 23.25 19.29
CA TYR A 1 6.15 22.32 19.38
C TYR A 1 5.78 21.23 20.37
N ALA A 2 6.06 19.96 20.04
CA ALA A 2 5.85 18.85 20.97
C ALA A 2 6.88 18.93 22.11
N LEU A 3 6.51 18.44 23.30
CA LEU A 3 7.41 18.41 24.47
C LEU A 3 8.36 17.21 24.45
N GLN A 4 8.00 16.15 23.73
CA GLN A 4 8.77 14.94 23.50
C GLN A 4 8.72 14.62 21.99
N PRO A 5 9.78 14.03 21.39
CA PRO A 5 9.70 13.49 20.05
C PRO A 5 8.55 12.47 19.94
N LEU A 6 7.96 12.41 18.75
CA LEU A 6 7.00 11.37 18.39
C LEU A 6 7.76 10.34 17.56
N ASP A 7 7.43 9.08 17.80
CA ASP A 7 8.04 7.92 17.16
C ASP A 7 6.88 7.04 16.65
N HIS A 8 6.87 6.76 15.34
CA HIS A 8 5.75 6.04 14.71
C HIS A 8 5.72 4.59 15.20
N GLU A 9 6.89 3.99 15.36
CA GLU A 9 7.11 2.60 15.79
C GLU A 9 6.65 2.39 17.24
N GLU A 10 6.63 3.44 18.05
CA GLU A 10 6.10 3.40 19.43
C GLU A 10 4.62 3.82 19.51
N LEU A 11 4.19 4.82 18.74
CA LEU A 11 2.85 5.40 18.85
C LEU A 11 2.31 6.00 17.54
N GLU A 12 1.46 5.25 16.85
CA GLU A 12 0.81 5.69 15.59
C GLU A 12 -0.33 6.71 15.80
N LEU A 13 -1.04 6.65 16.93
CA LEU A 13 -2.23 7.46 17.20
C LEU A 13 -2.25 7.98 18.63
N LEU A 14 -2.18 9.30 18.77
CA LEU A 14 -2.37 10.00 20.04
C LEU A 14 -3.79 10.56 20.12
N GLN A 15 -4.59 10.08 21.07
CA GLN A 15 -5.96 10.55 21.30
C GLN A 15 -6.10 11.17 22.69
N PHE A 16 -6.59 12.41 22.76
CA PHE A 16 -6.85 13.10 24.02
C PHE A 16 -8.03 14.07 23.92
N GLN A 17 -8.60 14.42 25.07
CA GLN A 17 -9.73 15.34 25.15
C GLN A 17 -9.25 16.73 25.55
N VAL A 18 -9.70 17.74 24.82
CA VAL A 18 -9.44 19.15 25.12
C VAL A 18 -10.73 19.77 25.62
N SER A 19 -10.66 20.47 26.74
CA SER A 19 -11.79 21.22 27.31
C SER A 19 -11.55 22.72 27.21
N ALA A 20 -12.53 23.46 26.70
CA ALA A 20 -12.56 24.92 26.79
C ALA A 20 -13.58 25.33 27.86
N ARG A 21 -13.24 26.29 28.70
CA ARG A 21 -14.13 26.88 29.71
C ARG A 21 -14.06 28.39 29.62
N ASP A 22 -15.22 29.05 29.72
CA ASP A 22 -15.27 30.50 29.83
C ASP A 22 -15.03 30.97 31.28
N ALA A 23 -14.86 32.28 31.45
CA ALA A 23 -14.69 32.92 32.75
C ALA A 23 -16.03 33.43 33.34
N GLY A 24 -17.16 32.90 32.86
CA GLY A 24 -18.49 33.29 33.34
C GLY A 24 -18.80 32.79 34.75
N VAL A 25 -19.90 33.29 35.32
CA VAL A 25 -20.44 32.81 36.61
C VAL A 25 -21.93 32.48 36.43
N PRO A 26 -22.32 31.19 36.36
CA PRO A 26 -21.46 30.00 36.38
C PRO A 26 -20.67 29.83 35.07
N PRO A 27 -19.48 29.17 35.11
CA PRO A 27 -18.67 28.95 33.92
C PRO A 27 -19.31 27.90 33.01
N LEU A 28 -19.35 28.16 31.71
CA LEU A 28 -19.73 27.19 30.69
C LEU A 28 -18.49 26.60 30.03
N GLY A 29 -18.60 25.36 29.57
CA GLY A 29 -17.50 24.71 28.88
C GLY A 29 -17.96 23.62 27.94
N SER A 30 -17.10 23.28 26.99
CA SER A 30 -17.28 22.20 26.03
C SER A 30 -16.00 21.38 25.95
N ASN A 31 -16.15 20.11 25.60
CA ASN A 31 -15.03 19.22 25.39
C ASN A 31 -15.06 18.69 23.96
N VAL A 32 -13.88 18.52 23.37
CA VAL A 32 -13.68 17.90 22.06
C VAL A 32 -12.60 16.84 22.15
N THR A 33 -12.78 15.72 21.45
CA THR A 33 -11.75 14.70 21.32
C THR A 33 -10.88 15.05 20.12
N LEU A 34 -9.57 15.12 20.33
CA LEU A 34 -8.58 15.26 19.27
C LEU A 34 -7.90 13.92 19.04
N GLN A 35 -7.69 13.60 17.76
CA GLN A 35 -6.93 12.45 17.29
C GLN A 35 -5.79 12.98 16.44
N VAL A 36 -4.56 12.62 16.81
CA VAL A 36 -3.34 13.01 16.11
C VAL A 36 -2.70 11.73 15.57
N PHE A 37 -2.63 11.63 14.25
CA PHE A 37 -1.98 10.52 13.57
C PHE A 37 -0.50 10.87 13.36
N VAL A 38 0.38 9.99 13.80
CA VAL A 38 1.82 10.09 13.57
C VAL A 38 2.12 9.41 12.24
N LEU A 39 2.71 10.17 11.31
CA LEU A 39 3.11 9.64 10.01
C LEU A 39 4.44 8.91 10.15
N ASP A 40 4.53 7.80 9.43
CA ASP A 40 5.73 7.00 9.30
C ASP A 40 6.80 7.73 8.46
N GLU A 41 8.04 7.65 8.89
CA GLU A 41 9.22 8.16 8.19
C GLU A 41 10.22 7.01 8.08
N ASN A 42 10.98 6.93 6.98
CA ASN A 42 11.91 5.82 6.76
C ASN A 42 13.22 6.00 7.54
N ASP A 43 13.18 5.76 8.85
CA ASP A 43 14.31 5.94 9.75
C ASP A 43 14.89 4.63 10.33
N ASN A 44 14.26 3.49 10.04
CA ASN A 44 14.80 2.16 10.34
C ASN A 44 15.42 1.51 9.10
N ALA A 45 16.60 0.93 9.28
CA ALA A 45 17.27 0.18 8.21
C ALA A 45 16.96 -1.32 8.33
N PRO A 46 16.98 -2.08 7.20
CA PRO A 46 16.66 -3.50 7.23
C PRO A 46 17.57 -4.30 8.18
N VAL A 47 16.97 -5.01 9.14
CA VAL A 47 17.67 -5.85 10.12
C VAL A 47 17.73 -7.29 9.62
N LEU A 48 18.95 -7.82 9.48
CA LEU A 48 19.18 -9.20 9.07
C LEU A 48 18.85 -10.19 10.19
N LEU A 49 18.07 -11.20 9.87
CA LEU A 49 17.75 -12.28 10.80
C LEU A 49 18.80 -13.41 10.71
N PRO A 50 19.26 -13.96 11.83
CA PRO A 50 20.18 -15.08 11.83
C PRO A 50 19.61 -16.29 11.06
N PRO A 51 20.44 -17.03 10.31
CA PRO A 51 20.02 -18.32 9.78
C PRO A 51 19.74 -19.24 10.97
N GLY A 52 18.59 -19.92 10.95
CA GLY A 52 18.16 -20.77 12.06
C GLY A 52 19.26 -21.73 12.53
N ALA A 53 19.45 -21.78 13.85
CA ALA A 53 20.41 -22.60 14.59
C ALA A 53 21.86 -22.57 14.07
N GLY A 54 22.60 -21.50 14.41
CA GLY A 54 24.07 -21.58 14.52
C GLY A 54 24.90 -20.57 13.72
N GLY A 55 24.30 -19.58 13.05
CA GLY A 55 25.06 -18.51 12.41
C GLY A 55 25.55 -17.46 13.42
N VAL A 56 26.87 -17.23 13.46
CA VAL A 56 27.52 -16.16 14.23
C VAL A 56 27.69 -14.94 13.30
N ASP A 57 27.41 -13.74 13.81
CA ASP A 57 27.72 -12.43 13.20
C ASP A 57 27.11 -12.15 11.82
N GLY A 58 25.80 -12.37 11.63
CA GLY A 58 25.07 -11.97 10.41
C GLY A 58 25.53 -12.68 9.12
N ALA A 59 26.45 -13.63 9.24
CA ALA A 59 26.94 -14.44 8.15
C ALA A 59 26.16 -15.75 8.06
N VAL A 60 25.65 -16.06 6.86
CA VAL A 60 24.97 -17.32 6.58
C VAL A 60 25.97 -18.30 6.00
N SER A 61 26.38 -19.30 6.79
CA SER A 61 27.24 -20.39 6.32
C SER A 61 26.39 -21.59 5.90
N GLN A 62 26.57 -22.05 4.66
CA GLN A 62 25.77 -23.13 4.10
C GLN A 62 26.63 -24.08 3.26
N LEU A 63 26.43 -25.38 3.48
CA LEU A 63 27.01 -26.44 2.66
C LEU A 63 26.14 -26.68 1.43
N VAL A 64 26.75 -26.70 0.25
CA VAL A 64 26.07 -26.87 -1.03
C VAL A 64 26.72 -28.01 -1.81
N SER A 65 25.91 -28.96 -2.28
CA SER A 65 26.43 -30.04 -3.13
C SER A 65 26.88 -29.50 -4.49
N ARG A 66 28.04 -29.93 -4.99
CA ARG A 66 28.51 -29.61 -6.35
C ARG A 66 27.58 -30.16 -7.42
N SER A 67 26.95 -31.30 -7.15
CA SER A 67 25.95 -31.93 -8.03
C SER A 67 24.59 -31.20 -8.07
N VAL A 68 24.47 -30.02 -7.45
CA VAL A 68 23.23 -29.25 -7.48
C VAL A 68 22.89 -28.79 -8.90
N GLY A 69 21.66 -29.08 -9.31
CA GLY A 69 21.13 -28.64 -10.60
C GLY A 69 20.94 -27.12 -10.69
N ALA A 70 20.77 -26.62 -11.91
CA ALA A 70 20.36 -25.23 -12.12
C ALA A 70 18.96 -24.96 -11.53
N GLY A 71 18.77 -23.76 -10.99
CA GLY A 71 17.49 -23.28 -10.44
C GLY A 71 17.19 -23.74 -9.02
N GLN A 72 18.06 -24.51 -8.37
CA GLN A 72 17.85 -24.99 -7.02
C GLN A 72 18.18 -23.90 -5.99
N VAL A 73 17.36 -23.79 -4.94
CA VAL A 73 17.60 -22.88 -3.82
C VAL A 73 18.67 -23.47 -2.91
N VAL A 74 19.75 -22.72 -2.71
CA VAL A 74 20.91 -23.16 -1.91
C VAL A 74 20.98 -22.45 -0.57
N ALA A 75 20.51 -21.21 -0.47
CA ALA A 75 20.49 -20.44 0.77
C ALA A 75 19.33 -19.43 0.75
N LYS A 76 19.01 -18.86 1.91
CA LYS A 76 17.99 -17.83 2.05
C LYS A 76 18.46 -16.76 3.01
N VAL A 77 18.42 -15.51 2.57
CA VAL A 77 18.60 -14.33 3.42
C VAL A 77 17.23 -13.93 3.93
N ARG A 78 17.15 -13.59 5.21
CA ARG A 78 15.94 -13.07 5.84
C ARG A 78 16.28 -11.74 6.49
N ALA A 79 15.45 -10.75 6.26
CA ALA A 79 15.54 -9.45 6.88
C ALA A 79 14.14 -8.97 7.27
N VAL A 80 14.08 -8.05 8.21
CA VAL A 80 12.87 -7.37 8.66
C VAL A 80 13.17 -5.88 8.78
N ASP A 81 12.18 -5.05 8.52
CA ASP A 81 12.25 -3.62 8.77
C ASP A 81 11.20 -3.24 9.81
N ALA A 82 11.48 -2.23 10.62
CA ALA A 82 10.58 -1.79 11.69
C ALA A 82 9.56 -0.75 11.20
N ASP A 83 9.86 -0.05 10.10
CA ASP A 83 8.97 0.93 9.49
C ASP A 83 7.66 0.28 8.99
N SER A 84 6.76 1.08 8.42
CA SER A 84 5.47 0.62 7.95
C SER A 84 5.27 0.74 6.43
N GLY A 85 4.39 -0.10 5.89
CA GLY A 85 3.94 0.01 4.51
C GLY A 85 5.06 -0.08 3.47
N TYR A 86 5.29 1.02 2.74
CA TYR A 86 6.28 1.07 1.66
C TYR A 86 7.70 1.21 2.20
N ASN A 87 7.88 1.88 3.34
CA ASN A 87 9.18 2.06 4.00
C ASN A 87 9.74 0.69 4.38
N ALA A 88 8.96 -0.19 5.02
CA ALA A 88 9.40 -1.55 5.33
C ALA A 88 9.37 -2.58 4.18
N TRP A 89 9.08 -2.18 2.94
CA TRP A 89 9.10 -3.12 1.82
C TRP A 89 10.54 -3.42 1.44
N LEU A 90 10.94 -4.70 1.49
CA LEU A 90 12.33 -5.09 1.23
C LEU A 90 12.55 -5.64 -0.18
N SER A 91 13.68 -5.25 -0.77
CA SER A 91 14.22 -5.82 -2.00
C SER A 91 15.65 -6.36 -1.80
N TYR A 92 16.00 -7.41 -2.53
CA TYR A 92 17.25 -8.15 -2.40
C TYR A 92 18.03 -8.12 -3.72
N GLU A 93 19.30 -7.76 -3.64
CA GLU A 93 20.18 -7.66 -4.80
C GLU A 93 21.51 -8.38 -4.52
N LEU A 94 21.98 -9.17 -5.48
CA LEU A 94 23.29 -9.82 -5.37
C LEU A 94 24.37 -8.88 -5.90
N GLN A 95 25.26 -8.42 -5.03
CA GLN A 95 26.34 -7.54 -5.42
C GLN A 95 27.39 -8.31 -6.21
N GLN A 96 27.64 -7.86 -7.45
CA GLN A 96 28.66 -8.45 -8.31
C GLN A 96 30.03 -7.84 -7.99
N SER A 97 31.04 -8.67 -7.76
CA SER A 97 32.43 -8.18 -7.69
C SER A 97 32.92 -7.79 -9.07
N ALA A 98 33.38 -6.55 -9.22
CA ALA A 98 34.00 -6.06 -10.44
C ALA A 98 35.17 -6.96 -10.85
N GLY A 99 35.11 -7.54 -12.04
CA GLY A 99 36.17 -8.37 -12.61
C GLY A 99 36.03 -9.89 -12.44
N SER A 100 34.99 -10.38 -11.75
CA SER A 100 34.69 -11.82 -11.72
C SER A 100 33.71 -12.21 -12.83
N ALA A 101 33.83 -13.43 -13.36
CA ALA A 101 32.81 -14.01 -14.23
C ALA A 101 31.42 -13.92 -13.55
N ARG A 102 30.34 -13.85 -14.34
CA ARG A 102 28.96 -13.80 -13.80
C ARG A 102 28.79 -14.87 -12.72
N SER A 103 28.43 -14.44 -11.52
CA SER A 103 28.18 -15.32 -10.38
C SER A 103 27.23 -16.46 -10.79
N PRO A 104 27.52 -17.74 -10.46
CA PRO A 104 26.61 -18.85 -10.76
C PRO A 104 25.38 -18.86 -9.85
N PHE A 105 25.12 -17.76 -9.14
CA PHE A 105 24.00 -17.58 -8.22
C PHE A 105 23.17 -16.36 -8.59
N ARG A 106 21.87 -16.41 -8.30
CA ARG A 106 20.95 -15.29 -8.32
C ARG A 106 20.19 -15.23 -7.01
N VAL A 107 19.75 -14.04 -6.61
CA VAL A 107 18.84 -13.85 -5.47
C VAL A 107 17.45 -13.46 -5.98
N GLY A 108 16.41 -14.01 -5.37
CA GLY A 108 15.04 -13.60 -5.63
C GLY A 108 14.77 -12.22 -5.05
N LEU A 109 14.30 -11.29 -5.90
CA LEU A 109 14.17 -9.86 -5.60
C LEU A 109 13.37 -9.56 -4.31
N TYR A 110 12.32 -10.34 -4.01
CA TYR A 110 11.47 -10.13 -2.83
C TYR A 110 11.43 -11.34 -1.89
N THR A 111 12.12 -12.43 -2.23
CA THR A 111 12.09 -13.67 -1.44
C THR A 111 13.35 -13.89 -0.62
N GLY A 112 14.45 -13.21 -0.98
CA GLY A 112 15.76 -13.44 -0.38
C GLY A 112 16.34 -14.83 -0.68
N GLU A 113 15.72 -15.61 -1.57
CA GLU A 113 16.16 -16.96 -1.91
C GLU A 113 17.30 -16.93 -2.92
N ILE A 114 18.44 -17.50 -2.53
CA ILE A 114 19.61 -17.62 -3.38
C ILE A 114 19.53 -18.97 -4.11
N SER A 115 19.54 -18.91 -5.44
CA SER A 115 19.44 -20.08 -6.30
C SER A 115 20.55 -20.12 -7.34
N THR A 116 20.89 -21.33 -7.79
CA THR A 116 21.89 -21.55 -8.84
C THR A 116 21.36 -21.15 -10.21
N THR A 117 22.18 -20.51 -11.04
CA THR A 117 21.84 -20.17 -12.44
C THR A 117 22.28 -21.26 -13.42
N ARG A 118 23.33 -22.01 -13.06
CA ARG A 118 23.85 -23.17 -13.78
C ARG A 118 24.31 -24.25 -12.79
N THR A 119 24.66 -25.43 -13.31
CA THR A 119 25.35 -26.47 -12.53
C THR A 119 26.73 -25.98 -12.09
N LEU A 120 27.17 -26.40 -10.91
CA LEU A 120 28.48 -26.06 -10.35
C LEU A 120 29.49 -27.14 -10.76
N ASP A 121 30.69 -26.73 -11.18
CA ASP A 121 31.72 -27.62 -11.73
C ASP A 121 33.08 -27.42 -11.06
N GLU A 122 34.09 -28.18 -11.47
CA GLU A 122 35.45 -28.15 -10.88
C GLU A 122 36.16 -26.79 -11.00
N VAL A 123 35.76 -25.96 -11.96
CA VAL A 123 36.35 -24.62 -12.10
C VAL A 123 35.77 -23.61 -11.10
N ASP A 124 34.63 -23.90 -10.48
CA ASP A 124 34.05 -23.07 -9.44
C ASP A 124 34.81 -23.19 -8.11
N ALA A 125 35.18 -22.04 -7.54
CA ALA A 125 35.89 -21.98 -6.26
C ALA A 125 35.09 -22.66 -5.13
N LEU A 126 35.74 -23.51 -4.34
CA LEU A 126 35.12 -24.31 -3.28
C LEU A 126 34.45 -23.47 -2.17
N ARG A 127 34.95 -22.25 -1.93
CA ARG A 127 34.36 -21.29 -1.00
C ARG A 127 33.92 -20.06 -1.77
N GLN A 128 32.62 -19.79 -1.75
CA GLN A 128 32.02 -18.64 -2.42
C GLN A 128 31.52 -17.67 -1.36
N ARG A 129 31.88 -16.39 -1.52
CA ARG A 129 31.40 -15.31 -0.66
C ARG A 129 30.43 -14.45 -1.48
N LEU A 130 29.16 -14.51 -1.14
CA LEU A 130 28.11 -13.72 -1.76
C LEU A 130 27.76 -12.56 -0.83
N LEU A 131 27.69 -11.35 -1.40
CA LEU A 131 27.20 -10.16 -0.70
C LEU A 131 25.80 -9.87 -1.23
N VAL A 132 24.81 -10.02 -0.36
CA VAL A 132 23.40 -9.74 -0.68
C VAL A 132 23.04 -8.42 -0.02
N LEU A 133 22.73 -7.44 -0.83
CA LEU A 133 22.27 -6.14 -0.42
C LEU A 133 20.76 -6.21 -0.23
N VAL A 134 20.30 -5.89 0.97
CA VAL A 134 18.89 -5.73 1.31
C VAL A 134 18.62 -4.24 1.37
N LYS A 135 17.64 -3.77 0.60
CA LYS A 135 17.23 -2.37 0.56
C LYS A 135 15.77 -2.29 0.94
N ASP A 136 15.45 -1.32 1.77
CA ASP A 136 14.08 -0.90 1.95
C ASP A 136 13.60 -0.12 0.70
N HIS A 137 12.40 0.43 0.77
CA HIS A 137 11.80 1.20 -0.32
C HIS A 137 11.45 2.63 0.09
N GLY A 138 11.84 3.06 1.28
CA GLY A 138 11.62 4.45 1.70
C GLY A 138 12.60 5.43 1.04
N GLU A 139 12.45 6.70 1.41
CA GLU A 139 13.23 7.81 0.85
C GLU A 139 13.83 8.66 1.98
N PRO A 140 15.17 8.69 2.15
CA PRO A 140 16.16 7.95 1.38
C PRO A 140 16.14 6.46 1.71
N ALA A 141 16.39 5.61 0.70
CA ALA A 141 16.43 4.17 0.92
C ALA A 141 17.59 3.77 1.84
N LEU A 142 17.31 3.04 2.91
CA LEU A 142 18.29 2.48 3.83
C LEU A 142 18.58 1.02 3.46
N VAL A 143 19.81 0.59 3.78
CA VAL A 143 20.36 -0.65 3.26
C VAL A 143 21.12 -1.43 4.31
N SER A 144 21.10 -2.76 4.16
CA SER A 144 21.85 -3.70 4.99
C SER A 144 22.50 -4.77 4.12
N THR A 145 23.70 -5.21 4.47
CA THR A 145 24.47 -6.15 3.65
C THR A 145 24.63 -7.49 4.36
N ALA A 146 24.01 -8.54 3.82
CA ALA A 146 24.18 -9.91 4.29
C ALA A 146 25.38 -10.58 3.60
N THR A 147 26.23 -11.24 4.39
CA THR A 147 27.32 -12.06 3.85
C THR A 147 26.91 -13.53 3.88
N VAL A 148 26.83 -14.17 2.71
CA VAL A 148 26.54 -15.60 2.59
C VAL A 148 27.80 -16.34 2.16
N LEU A 149 28.23 -17.29 2.98
CA LEU A 149 29.40 -18.14 2.76
C LEU A 149 28.93 -19.53 2.33
N LEU A 150 29.10 -19.85 1.05
CA LEU A 150 28.79 -21.17 0.51
C LEU A 150 30.06 -22.01 0.44
N SER A 151 30.01 -23.20 1.03
CA SER A 151 31.06 -24.21 0.91
C SER A 151 30.58 -25.36 0.05
N LEU A 152 31.20 -25.52 -1.13
CA LEU A 152 30.89 -26.59 -2.06
C LEU A 152 31.49 -27.91 -1.59
N VAL A 153 30.67 -28.97 -1.61
CA VAL A 153 31.04 -30.33 -1.23
C VAL A 153 30.56 -31.32 -2.29
N ASP A 154 31.29 -32.41 -2.54
CA ASP A 154 30.94 -33.37 -3.60
C ASP A 154 29.68 -34.19 -3.28
N ASN A 155 29.56 -34.61 -2.02
CA ASN A 155 28.41 -35.36 -1.48
C ASN A 155 27.74 -34.56 -0.37
N GLY A 156 27.19 -33.40 -0.72
CA GLY A 156 26.46 -32.55 0.22
C GLY A 156 25.04 -33.04 0.49
N PRO A 157 24.41 -32.60 1.60
CA PRO A 157 22.98 -32.76 1.75
C PRO A 157 22.28 -32.16 0.52
N ALA A 158 21.33 -32.91 -0.04
CA ALA A 158 20.53 -32.43 -1.15
C ALA A 158 19.92 -31.06 -0.79
N PRO A 159 19.72 -30.14 -1.75
CA PRO A 159 19.11 -28.86 -1.49
C PRO A 159 17.85 -29.07 -0.67
N LYS A 160 17.64 -28.22 0.35
CA LYS A 160 16.31 -28.04 0.94
C LYS A 160 15.44 -27.44 -0.15
N THR A 161 15.03 -28.29 -1.08
CA THR A 161 13.83 -28.08 -1.84
C THR A 161 12.79 -27.75 -0.79
N PRO A 162 12.03 -26.64 -0.91
CA PRO A 162 10.68 -26.69 -0.41
C PRO A 162 10.06 -27.80 -1.24
N SER A 163 10.20 -29.04 -0.79
CA SER A 163 9.30 -30.07 -1.19
C SER A 163 7.96 -29.47 -0.81
N ARG A 164 7.21 -29.05 -1.83
CA ARG A 164 5.85 -29.55 -1.98
C ARG A 164 5.97 -31.06 -1.79
N ALA A 165 6.07 -31.47 -0.53
CA ALA A 165 6.06 -32.84 -0.16
C ALA A 165 4.69 -33.29 -0.62
N SER A 166 4.69 -34.06 -1.69
CA SER A 166 3.57 -34.88 -2.14
C SER A 166 3.28 -35.98 -1.11
N ALA A 167 3.17 -35.58 0.16
CA ALA A 167 2.76 -36.30 1.33
C ALA A 167 2.02 -35.26 2.21
N GLY A 168 0.91 -34.73 1.67
CA GLY A 168 0.08 -33.68 2.28
C GLY A 168 -0.54 -32.69 1.28
N ALA A 169 -0.06 -32.63 0.04
CA ALA A 169 -0.54 -31.66 -0.97
C ALA A 169 -2.00 -31.90 -1.44
N ALA A 170 -2.54 -33.11 -1.29
CA ALA A 170 -3.92 -33.40 -1.68
C ALA A 170 -4.98 -32.82 -0.74
N SER A 171 -4.61 -32.32 0.45
CA SER A 171 -5.57 -31.66 1.35
C SER A 171 -5.50 -30.14 1.30
N VAL A 172 -4.31 -29.56 1.09
CA VAL A 172 -4.11 -28.09 1.12
C VAL A 172 -4.32 -27.45 -0.25
N GLU A 173 -3.92 -28.08 -1.36
CA GLU A 173 -4.26 -27.55 -2.70
C GLU A 173 -5.76 -27.65 -2.97
N THR A 174 -6.38 -28.75 -2.56
CA THR A 174 -7.83 -28.93 -2.65
C THR A 174 -8.55 -27.90 -1.77
N ALA A 175 -8.06 -27.61 -0.55
CA ALA A 175 -8.65 -26.57 0.30
C ALA A 175 -8.45 -25.14 -0.25
N LEU A 176 -7.30 -24.82 -0.83
CA LEU A 176 -7.06 -23.51 -1.48
C LEU A 176 -7.90 -23.35 -2.75
N VAL A 177 -8.05 -24.40 -3.56
CA VAL A 177 -8.96 -24.40 -4.71
C VAL A 177 -10.40 -24.25 -4.24
N ASP A 178 -10.81 -24.94 -3.18
CA ASP A 178 -12.16 -24.84 -2.61
C ASP A 178 -12.43 -23.43 -2.08
N VAL A 179 -11.51 -22.84 -1.32
CA VAL A 179 -11.61 -21.45 -0.83
C VAL A 179 -11.67 -20.45 -1.99
N ASN A 180 -10.83 -20.60 -3.02
CA ASN A 180 -10.86 -19.73 -4.19
C ASN A 180 -12.16 -19.87 -4.98
N VAL A 181 -12.71 -21.09 -5.09
CA VAL A 181 -14.02 -21.34 -5.72
C VAL A 181 -15.15 -20.70 -4.91
N TYR A 182 -15.15 -20.86 -3.58
CA TYR A 182 -16.13 -20.18 -2.72
C TYR A 182 -16.02 -18.66 -2.77
N LEU A 183 -14.81 -18.11 -2.87
CA LEU A 183 -14.60 -16.67 -3.05
C LEU A 183 -15.23 -16.19 -4.35
N ILE A 184 -15.04 -16.90 -5.46
CA ILE A 184 -15.64 -16.56 -6.76
C ILE A 184 -17.16 -16.66 -6.68
N ILE A 185 -17.71 -17.72 -6.09
CA ILE A 185 -19.16 -17.89 -5.91
C ILE A 185 -19.73 -16.74 -5.06
N ALA A 186 -19.07 -16.37 -3.97
CA ALA A 186 -19.50 -15.28 -3.09
C ALA A 186 -19.50 -13.93 -3.82
N ILE A 187 -18.44 -13.61 -4.57
CA ILE A 187 -18.35 -12.38 -5.37
C ILE A 187 -19.45 -12.34 -6.42
N CYS A 188 -19.64 -13.44 -7.16
CA CYS A 188 -20.69 -13.54 -8.19
C CYS A 188 -22.10 -13.40 -7.58
N ALA A 189 -22.36 -14.00 -6.43
CA ALA A 189 -23.64 -13.92 -5.73
C ALA A 189 -23.93 -12.48 -5.25
N VAL A 190 -22.97 -11.84 -4.59
CA VAL A 190 -23.10 -10.46 -4.10
C VAL A 190 -23.29 -9.49 -5.27
N SER A 191 -22.51 -9.65 -6.35
CA SER A 191 -22.65 -8.83 -7.56
C SER A 191 -24.03 -9.01 -8.20
N SER A 192 -24.52 -10.25 -8.29
CA SER A 192 -25.84 -10.54 -8.89
C SER A 192 -26.98 -9.98 -8.04
N LEU A 193 -26.90 -10.09 -6.71
CA LEU A 193 -27.85 -9.52 -5.78
C LEU A 193 -27.87 -7.99 -5.86
N LEU A 194 -26.69 -7.35 -5.94
CA LEU A 194 -26.58 -5.90 -6.07
C LEU A 194 -27.19 -5.42 -7.39
N VAL A 195 -26.91 -6.10 -8.50
CA VAL A 195 -27.51 -5.78 -9.81
C VAL A 195 -29.03 -5.97 -9.77
N LEU A 196 -29.52 -7.08 -9.22
CA LEU A 196 -30.96 -7.34 -9.09
C LEU A 196 -31.66 -6.27 -8.24
N MET A 197 -31.05 -5.88 -7.12
CA MET A 197 -31.57 -4.82 -6.26
C MET A 197 -31.60 -3.47 -6.96
N LEU A 198 -30.59 -3.14 -7.77
CA LEU A 198 -30.59 -1.93 -8.60
C LEU A 198 -31.66 -1.97 -9.70
N LEU A 199 -31.87 -3.12 -10.34
CA LEU A 199 -32.92 -3.31 -11.35
C LEU A 199 -34.32 -3.22 -10.74
N LEU A 200 -34.54 -3.82 -9.57
CA LEU A 200 -35.80 -3.70 -8.83
C LEU A 200 -36.03 -2.27 -8.35
N TYR A 201 -34.97 -1.61 -7.84
CA TYR A 201 -35.05 -0.21 -7.42
C TYR A 201 -35.41 0.71 -8.60
N THR A 202 -34.76 0.53 -9.76
CA THR A 202 -35.09 1.31 -10.96
C THR A 202 -36.47 0.98 -11.49
N ALA A 203 -36.90 -0.29 -11.51
CA ALA A 203 -38.24 -0.68 -11.91
C ALA A 203 -39.32 -0.08 -10.99
N LEU A 204 -39.11 -0.08 -9.67
CA LEU A 204 -40.00 0.54 -8.68
C LEU A 204 -40.03 2.06 -8.79
N ARG A 205 -38.90 2.69 -9.11
CA ARG A 205 -38.82 4.14 -9.38
C ARG A 205 -39.46 4.52 -10.71
N CYS A 206 -39.40 3.64 -11.72
CA CYS A 206 -40.02 3.85 -13.03
C CYS A 206 -41.53 3.50 -13.04
N SER A 207 -41.99 2.65 -12.12
CA SER A 207 -43.41 2.32 -11.94
C SER A 207 -44.13 3.24 -10.95
N ALA A 208 -43.39 4.14 -10.27
CA ALA A 208 -44.00 5.23 -9.54
C ALA A 208 -44.82 6.09 -10.53
N PRO A 209 -46.15 6.19 -10.36
CA PRO A 209 -46.97 6.95 -11.28
C PRO A 209 -46.55 8.43 -11.24
N PRO A 210 -46.61 9.16 -12.37
CA PRO A 210 -46.42 10.61 -12.33
C PRO A 210 -47.45 11.17 -11.35
N THR A 211 -46.99 11.92 -10.35
CA THR A 211 -47.88 12.67 -9.45
C THR A 211 -48.77 13.54 -10.32
N GLN A 212 -50.01 13.11 -10.47
CA GLN A 212 -51.04 13.80 -11.21
C GLN A 212 -51.28 15.13 -10.49
N GLY A 213 -50.70 16.20 -11.04
CA GLY A 213 -51.09 17.55 -10.69
C GLY A 213 -52.58 17.67 -10.97
N VAL A 214 -53.36 17.74 -9.89
CA VAL A 214 -54.80 18.00 -9.95
C VAL A 214 -54.97 19.40 -10.49
N CYS A 215 -55.39 19.49 -11.76
CA CYS A 215 -55.95 20.69 -12.35
C CYS A 215 -57.34 20.90 -11.71
N GLY A 216 -57.37 21.59 -10.56
CA GLY A 216 -58.59 22.05 -9.92
C GLY A 216 -58.92 23.46 -10.39
N SER A 217 -60.13 23.63 -10.94
CA SER A 217 -60.72 24.95 -11.23
C SER A 217 -60.83 25.77 -9.94
N GLY A 218 -59.89 26.68 -9.73
CA GLY A 218 -59.89 27.66 -8.65
C GLY A 218 -59.70 29.05 -9.24
N LYS A 219 -60.64 29.96 -8.95
CA LYS A 219 -60.68 31.34 -9.44
C LYS A 219 -59.32 32.06 -9.30
N PRO A 220 -58.94 32.94 -10.25
CA PRO A 220 -57.68 33.66 -10.17
C PRO A 220 -57.74 34.68 -9.04
N THR A 221 -56.98 34.46 -7.97
CA THR A 221 -56.68 35.52 -7.00
C THR A 221 -55.43 36.23 -7.48
N LEU A 222 -55.63 37.45 -7.99
CA LEU A 222 -54.57 38.41 -8.29
C LEU A 222 -53.81 38.73 -6.99
N VAL A 223 -52.51 38.44 -6.97
CA VAL A 223 -51.59 39.04 -6.00
C VAL A 223 -50.51 39.76 -6.80
N CYS A 224 -50.53 41.08 -6.69
CA CYS A 224 -49.66 42.00 -7.41
C CYS A 224 -48.19 41.78 -7.04
N SER A 225 -47.33 41.89 -8.05
CA SER A 225 -45.89 42.14 -7.88
C SER A 225 -45.66 43.50 -7.21
N SER A 226 -44.72 43.55 -6.27
CA SER A 226 -43.82 44.69 -6.11
C SER A 226 -42.40 44.12 -6.26
N ALA A 227 -41.73 44.45 -7.37
CA ALA A 227 -40.74 45.53 -7.47
C ALA A 227 -39.62 45.27 -6.44
N VAL A 228 -38.37 44.93 -6.81
CA VAL A 228 -37.43 45.59 -7.73
C VAL A 228 -36.36 44.51 -8.04
N GLY A 229 -36.06 44.14 -9.28
CA GLY A 229 -35.13 44.83 -10.17
C GLY A 229 -33.68 44.35 -9.99
N SER A 230 -33.22 43.43 -10.85
CA SER A 230 -31.97 43.54 -11.64
C SER A 230 -31.72 42.24 -12.40
N TRP A 231 -31.47 42.35 -13.69
CA TRP A 231 -31.15 41.24 -14.59
C TRP A 231 -29.63 41.08 -14.64
N SER A 232 -29.13 39.85 -14.62
CA SER A 232 -27.87 39.51 -15.28
C SER A 232 -27.97 38.12 -15.88
N TYR A 233 -27.78 38.07 -17.20
CA TYR A 233 -27.80 36.85 -18.00
C TYR A 233 -26.45 36.14 -17.85
N SER A 234 -26.48 34.89 -17.39
CA SER A 234 -25.39 33.93 -17.59
C SER A 234 -26.02 32.65 -18.11
N GLN A 235 -25.87 32.41 -19.41
CA GLN A 235 -26.18 31.11 -20.00
C GLN A 235 -25.17 30.09 -19.47
N GLN A 236 -25.61 29.22 -18.57
CA GLN A 236 -24.86 28.01 -18.25
C GLN A 236 -25.64 26.78 -18.70
N ARG A 237 -25.21 26.28 -19.86
CA ARG A 237 -25.51 24.98 -20.45
C ARG A 237 -25.40 23.89 -19.38
N ARG A 238 -26.54 23.46 -18.82
CA ARG A 238 -26.63 22.33 -17.89
C ARG A 238 -26.51 21.03 -18.68
N GLN A 239 -25.34 20.40 -18.63
CA GLN A 239 -25.24 18.97 -18.86
C GLN A 239 -25.58 18.26 -17.53
N ARG A 240 -26.76 17.66 -17.49
CA ARG A 240 -27.31 16.94 -16.34
C ARG A 240 -26.71 15.53 -16.32
N VAL A 241 -25.88 15.24 -15.32
CA VAL A 241 -25.68 13.87 -14.85
C VAL A 241 -26.07 13.87 -13.38
N CYS A 242 -27.26 13.35 -13.11
CA CYS A 242 -27.71 13.06 -11.76
C CYS A 242 -27.07 11.74 -11.34
N SER A 243 -26.34 11.72 -10.22
CA SER A 243 -26.06 10.48 -9.50
C SER A 243 -26.40 10.68 -8.02
N ALA A 244 -27.26 9.77 -7.57
CA ALA A 244 -27.67 9.33 -6.24
C ALA A 244 -27.50 10.28 -5.02
N GLU A 245 -28.65 10.51 -4.40
CA GLU A 245 -28.88 11.14 -3.10
C GLU A 245 -28.47 10.17 -1.96
N GLY A 246 -27.48 10.58 -1.18
CA GLY A 246 -27.24 10.14 0.20
C GLY A 246 -27.32 11.37 1.12
N PRO A 247 -27.59 11.23 2.43
CA PRO A 247 -27.74 12.38 3.32
C PRO A 247 -26.43 13.16 3.41
N PRO A 248 -26.44 14.50 3.42
CA PRO A 248 -25.23 15.30 3.45
C PRO A 248 -24.54 15.15 4.81
N LYS A 249 -23.39 14.46 4.84
CA LYS A 249 -22.42 14.65 5.91
C LYS A 249 -21.65 15.93 5.59
N ALA A 250 -21.91 16.97 6.37
CA ALA A 250 -21.05 18.14 6.42
C ALA A 250 -19.70 17.78 7.04
N ASP A 251 -18.69 18.52 6.61
CA ASP A 251 -17.39 18.72 7.25
C ASP A 251 -16.28 17.69 6.96
N LEU A 252 -15.85 17.69 5.70
CA LEU A 252 -14.49 17.35 5.30
C LEU A 252 -13.87 18.62 4.72
N MET A 253 -13.13 19.37 5.54
CA MET A 253 -12.31 20.48 5.06
C MET A 253 -10.92 19.95 4.71
N ALA A 254 -10.69 19.69 3.43
CA ALA A 254 -9.36 19.46 2.89
C ALA A 254 -8.71 20.82 2.60
N PHE A 255 -7.70 21.20 3.38
CA PHE A 255 -6.85 22.33 3.03
C PHE A 255 -5.86 21.88 1.97
N SER A 256 -6.00 22.42 0.75
CA SER A 256 -4.94 22.32 -0.27
C SER A 256 -3.83 23.30 0.09
N PRO A 257 -2.55 22.87 0.16
CA PRO A 257 -1.45 23.81 0.32
C PRO A 257 -1.32 24.64 -0.95
N SER A 258 -1.08 25.94 -0.77
CA SER A 258 -0.91 26.93 -1.82
C SER A 258 0.25 26.51 -2.74
N LEU A 259 -0.03 26.30 -4.02
CA LEU A 259 1.02 26.22 -5.04
C LEU A 259 1.75 27.57 -5.14
N PRO A 260 3.08 27.59 -5.24
CA PRO A 260 3.84 28.83 -5.37
C PRO A 260 3.58 29.46 -6.75
N GLN A 261 3.51 30.80 -6.78
CA GLN A 261 3.47 31.56 -8.03
C GLN A 261 4.77 31.34 -8.81
N GLY A 262 4.64 30.90 -10.07
CA GLY A 262 5.74 30.80 -11.01
C GLY A 262 6.33 32.17 -11.38
N PRO A 263 7.57 32.19 -11.92
CA PRO A 263 8.35 33.41 -12.07
C PRO A 263 7.79 34.32 -13.17
N SER A 264 7.67 35.61 -12.87
CA SER A 264 7.48 36.63 -13.90
C SER A 264 8.81 36.85 -14.63
N SER A 265 8.85 36.50 -15.91
CA SER A 265 9.98 36.79 -16.77
C SER A 265 9.99 38.28 -17.14
N SER A 266 11.00 38.99 -16.64
CA SER A 266 11.53 40.19 -17.24
C SER A 266 12.17 39.85 -18.60
N ASP A 267 11.77 40.53 -19.68
CA ASP A 267 12.68 41.42 -20.44
C ASP A 267 12.16 41.87 -21.81
N ASN A 268 12.40 43.17 -22.03
CA ASN A 268 12.80 43.86 -23.27
C ASN A 268 11.79 44.26 -24.36
N ASN A 269 11.44 45.55 -24.33
CA ASN A 269 11.98 46.61 -25.19
C ASN A 269 12.00 46.35 -26.72
N CYS A 270 11.24 47.14 -27.49
CA CYS A 270 11.65 47.66 -28.80
C CYS A 270 10.86 48.94 -29.16
N ILE A 271 11.64 49.95 -29.55
CA ILE A 271 11.26 51.29 -30.01
C ILE A 271 10.76 51.26 -31.46
N ALA A 272 9.73 52.05 -31.76
CA ALA A 272 9.66 53.02 -32.88
C ALA A 272 8.39 53.86 -32.73
#